data_AF-A0A0W8ICK7-F1
#
_entry.id   AF-A0A0W8ICK7-F1
#
_cell.length_a   1.000
_cell.length_b   1.000
_cell.length_c   1.000
_cell.angle_alpha   90.00
_cell.angle_beta   90.00
_cell.angle_gamma   90.00
#
_symmetry.space_group_name_H-M   'P 1'
#
loop_
_entity.id
_entity.type
_entity.pdbx_description
1 polymer ?
#
loop_
_entity_poly.entity_id
_entity_poly.type
_entity_poly.pdbx_seq_one_letter_code
_entity_poly.pdbx_strand_id
1 'polypeptide(L)' 'MHAVTRVEIVEAVQHAFQLTAQPTVPQDLVTAATDSGARPAVITALQGLDEDLQFRRLRELWEHFPQMPINAVELD' A
#
# COMPACT_ATOMS: atom_id res chain seq x y z
N MET A 1 -7.54 -3.72 -17.32
CA MET A 1 -6.55 -3.42 -16.27
C MET A 1 -7.32 -3.36 -14.96
N HIS A 2 -7.15 -4.34 -14.06
CA HIS A 2 -7.96 -4.43 -12.84
C HIS A 2 -7.57 -3.33 -11.85
N ALA A 3 -8.56 -2.77 -11.13
CA ALA A 3 -8.33 -1.78 -10.09
C ALA A 3 -7.38 -2.34 -9.01
N VAL A 4 -6.56 -1.47 -8.41
CA VAL A 4 -5.75 -1.83 -7.23
C VAL A 4 -6.66 -1.98 -6.03
N THR A 5 -6.46 -3.05 -5.27
CA THR A 5 -7.28 -3.37 -4.10
C THR A 5 -6.50 -3.21 -2.80
N ARG A 6 -7.22 -3.06 -1.69
CA ARG A 6 -6.61 -2.98 -0.36
C ARG A 6 -5.86 -4.27 -0.01
N VAL A 7 -6.40 -5.44 -0.38
CA VAL A 7 -5.71 -6.73 -0.18
C VAL A 7 -4.36 -6.75 -0.88
N GLU A 8 -4.30 -6.35 -2.15
CA GLU A 8 -3.03 -6.29 -2.89
C GLU A 8 -2.01 -5.35 -2.24
N ILE A 9 -2.45 -4.17 -1.77
CA ILE A 9 -1.59 -3.24 -1.04
C ILE A 9 -1.08 -3.90 0.25
N VAL A 10 -1.95 -4.54 1.04
CA VAL A 10 -1.54 -5.20 2.29
C VAL A 10 -0.51 -6.27 2.03
N GLU A 11 -0.77 -7.17 1.08
CA GLU A 11 0.14 -8.26 0.73
C GLU A 11 1.52 -7.71 0.33
N ALA A 12 1.53 -6.61 -0.43
CA ALA A 12 2.75 -5.97 -0.89
C ALA A 12 3.55 -5.28 0.22
N VAL A 13 2.90 -4.62 1.19
CA VAL A 13 3.58 -3.72 2.14
C VAL A 13 3.58 -4.19 3.59
N GLN A 14 2.87 -5.27 3.93
CA GLN A 14 2.71 -5.70 5.33
C GLN A 14 4.04 -5.87 6.10
N HIS A 15 5.11 -6.28 5.41
CA HIS A 15 6.41 -6.49 6.03
C HIS A 15 7.11 -5.17 6.41
N ALA A 16 6.81 -4.05 5.73
CA ALA A 16 7.30 -2.72 6.09
C ALA A 16 6.84 -2.28 7.49
N PHE A 17 5.72 -2.83 7.98
CA PHE A 17 5.14 -2.53 9.28
C PHE A 17 5.54 -3.50 10.40
N GLN A 18 6.25 -4.60 10.09
CA GLN A 18 6.52 -5.66 11.05
C GLN A 18 7.83 -5.46 11.84
N LEU A 19 8.76 -4.66 11.33
CA LEU A 19 10.15 -4.69 11.78
C LEU A 19 10.67 -3.38 12.40
N THR A 20 9.90 -2.29 12.36
CA THR A 20 10.41 -0.97 12.72
C THR A 20 9.69 -0.40 13.94
N ALA A 21 10.46 0.09 14.91
CA ALA A 21 9.93 0.95 15.98
C ALA A 21 9.60 2.37 15.46
N GLN A 22 10.07 2.69 14.24
CA GLN A 22 9.85 3.96 13.56
C GLN A 22 8.59 3.90 12.68
N PRO A 23 7.89 5.04 12.51
CA PRO A 23 6.82 5.15 11.51
C PRO A 23 7.34 4.81 10.12
N THR A 24 6.55 4.07 9.35
CA THR A 24 6.81 3.72 7.96
C THR A 24 6.51 4.93 7.07
N VAL A 25 7.43 5.32 6.19
CA VAL A 25 7.23 6.42 5.24
C VAL A 25 6.84 5.89 3.85
N PRO A 26 6.26 6.70 2.95
CA PRO A 26 5.88 6.28 1.60
C PRO A 26 7.00 5.58 0.83
N GLN A 27 8.25 6.03 0.98
CA GLN A 27 9.40 5.40 0.33
C GLN A 27 9.63 3.96 0.81
N ASP A 28 9.40 3.67 2.10
CA ASP A 28 9.48 2.31 2.63
C ASP A 28 8.39 1.42 2.03
N LEU A 29 7.18 1.96 1.83
CA LEU A 29 6.06 1.23 1.20
C LEU A 29 6.37 0.89 -0.26
N VAL A 30 6.94 1.84 -1.01
CA VAL A 30 7.36 1.62 -2.40
C VAL A 30 8.46 0.57 -2.47
N THR A 31 9.43 0.64 -1.56
CA THR A 31 10.52 -0.35 -1.47
C THR A 31 9.97 -1.73 -1.16
N ALA A 32 9.10 -1.84 -0.15
CA ALA A 32 8.43 -3.08 0.23
C ALA A 32 7.58 -3.68 -0.90
N ALA A 33 6.79 -2.85 -1.58
CA ALA A 33 6.01 -3.29 -2.73
C ALA A 33 6.89 -3.77 -3.89
N THR A 34 8.04 -3.12 -4.11
CA THR A 34 9.00 -3.53 -5.13
C THR A 34 9.65 -4.88 -4.77
N ASP A 35 10.11 -5.02 -3.53
CA ASP A 35 10.79 -6.23 -3.04
C ASP A 35 9.87 -7.46 -3.00
N SER A 36 8.57 -7.24 -2.77
CA SER A 36 7.54 -8.29 -2.84
C SER A 36 7.14 -8.67 -4.27
N GLY A 37 7.64 -7.96 -5.29
CA GLY A 37 7.27 -8.20 -6.69
C GLY A 37 5.84 -7.73 -7.02
N ALA A 38 5.33 -6.72 -6.31
CA ALA A 38 4.00 -6.18 -6.57
C ALA A 38 3.90 -5.63 -7.99
N ARG A 39 2.69 -5.71 -8.57
CA ARG A 39 2.46 -5.22 -9.93
C ARG A 39 2.69 -3.70 -10.01
N PRO A 40 3.06 -3.16 -11.19
CA PRO A 40 3.36 -1.73 -11.36
C PRO A 40 2.25 -0.80 -10.87
N ALA A 41 0.97 -1.17 -11.03
CA ALA A 41 -0.16 -0.36 -10.57
C ALA A 41 -0.19 -0.15 -9.04
N VAL A 42 0.24 -1.15 -8.26
CA VAL A 42 0.35 -1.04 -6.78
C VAL A 42 1.45 -0.06 -6.42
N ILE A 43 2.61 -0.17 -7.09
CA ILE A 43 3.76 0.73 -6.89
C ILE A 43 3.36 2.16 -7.24
N THR A 44 2.69 2.38 -8.39
CA THR A 44 2.21 3.70 -8.80
C THR A 44 1.21 4.30 -7.81
N ALA A 45 0.32 3.48 -7.22
CA ALA A 45 -0.60 3.95 -6.19
C ALA A 45 0.15 4.45 -4.96
N LEU A 46 1.15 3.70 -4.49
CA LEU A 46 1.97 4.08 -3.32
C LEU A 46 2.86 5.29 -3.58
N GLN A 47 3.38 5.45 -4.80
CA GLN A 47 4.13 6.64 -5.23
C GLN A 47 3.28 7.90 -5.27
N GLY A 48 1.95 7.77 -5.33
CA GLY A 48 1.02 8.91 -5.26
C GLY A 48 0.78 9.45 -3.85
N LEU A 49 1.33 8.81 -2.81
CA LEU A 49 1.29 9.33 -1.44
C LEU A 49 2.21 10.54 -1.30
N ASP A 50 1.78 11.49 -0.47
CA ASP A 50 2.62 12.64 -0.08
C ASP A 50 3.83 12.14 0.74
N GLU A 51 5.03 12.63 0.39
CA GLU A 51 6.30 12.18 0.94
C GLU A 51 6.46 12.47 2.44
N ASP A 52 5.75 13.48 2.96
CA ASP A 52 5.78 13.87 4.37
C ASP A 52 4.92 12.96 5.27
N LEU A 53 4.17 12.02 4.69
CA LEU A 53 3.32 11.11 5.45
C LEU A 53 4.12 10.10 6.27
N GLN A 54 3.55 9.74 7.42
CA GLN A 54 4.13 8.75 8.32
C GLN A 54 3.03 7.83 8.82
N PHE A 55 3.23 6.54 8.62
CA PHE A 55 2.27 5.51 8.98
C PHE A 55 2.80 4.69 10.15
N ARG A 56 2.09 4.72 11.28
CA ARG A 56 2.37 3.82 12.40
C ARG A 56 1.66 2.49 12.26
N ARG A 57 0.57 2.47 11.49
CA ARG A 57 -0.26 1.28 11.30
C ARG A 57 -0.74 1.22 9.87
N LEU A 58 -0.80 0.00 9.34
CA LEU A 58 -1.30 -0.25 7.99
C LEU A 58 -2.68 0.35 7.73
N ARG A 59 -3.57 0.36 8.74
CA ARG A 59 -4.93 0.90 8.60
C ARG A 59 -4.98 2.39 8.23
N GLU A 60 -3.93 3.15 8.53
CA GLU A 60 -3.83 4.59 8.27
C GLU A 60 -3.73 4.87 6.76
N LEU A 61 -3.23 3.90 5.97
CA LEU A 61 -3.22 4.00 4.50
C LEU A 61 -4.62 4.19 3.92
N TRP A 62 -5.66 3.65 4.56
CA TRP A 62 -7.02 3.74 4.07
C TRP A 62 -7.64 5.13 4.23
N GLU A 63 -7.01 6.00 5.00
CA GLU A 63 -7.37 7.42 5.09
C GLU A 63 -6.96 8.17 3.80
N HIS A 64 -5.90 7.69 3.12
CA HIS A 64 -5.40 8.26 1.86
C HIS A 64 -5.95 7.56 0.62
N PHE A 65 -6.49 6.36 0.78
CA PHE A 65 -7.15 5.60 -0.29
C PHE A 65 -8.60 5.23 0.05
N PRO A 66 -9.48 6.21 0.38
CA PRO A 66 -10.81 5.91 0.88
C PRO A 66 -11.69 5.17 -0.14
N GLN A 67 -11.49 5.43 -1.43
CA GLN A 67 -12.26 4.84 -2.53
C GLN A 67 -11.64 3.53 -3.06
N MET A 68 -10.52 3.07 -2.51
CA MET A 68 -9.87 1.86 -3.01
C MET A 68 -10.71 0.62 -2.63
N PRO A 69 -11.06 -0.23 -3.63
CA PRO A 69 -11.85 -1.44 -3.39
C PRO A 69 -11.12 -2.39 -2.45
N ILE A 70 -11.85 -3.12 -1.62
CA ILE A 70 -11.25 -4.04 -0.63
C ILE A 70 -10.55 -5.21 -1.35
N ASN A 71 -11.24 -5.83 -2.28
CA ASN A 71 -10.80 -6.98 -3.07
C ASN A 71 -11.31 -6.85 -4.51
N ALA A 72 -10.75 -7.66 -5.40
CA ALA A 72 -11.19 -7.78 -6.78
C ALA A 72 -12.43 -8.68 -6.82
N VAL A 73 -13.54 -8.25 -6.21
CA VAL A 73 -14.82 -8.89 -6.49
C VAL A 73 -15.29 -8.29 -7.81
N GLU A 74 -15.15 -9.07 -8.88
CA GLU A 74 -15.98 -8.90 -10.06
C GLU A 74 -17.43 -9.05 -9.59
N LEU A 75 -18.19 -7.96 -9.69
CA LEU A 75 -19.65 -8.09 -9.74
C LEU A 75 -19.94 -8.74 -11.08
N ASP A 76 -20.08 -10.07 -11.08
CA ASP A 76 -20.81 -10.82 -12.12
C ASP A 76 -22.23 -10.26 -12.27
#